data_AF-A0A9P9PR04-F1
#
_entry.id   AF-A0A9P9PR04-F1
#
_cell.length_a   1.000
_cell.length_b   1.000
_cell.length_c   1.000
_cell.angle_alpha   90.00
_cell.angle_beta   90.00
_cell.angle_gamma   90.00
#
_symmetry.space_group_name_H-M   'P 1'
#
loop_
_entity.id
_entity.type
_entity.pdbx_description
1 polymer ?
#
loop_
_entity_poly.entity_id
_entity_poly.type
_entity_poly.pdbx_seq_one_letter_code
_entity_poly.pdbx_strand_id
1 'polypeptide(L)'
;MQCMTAPTRGEVDRAHAARRWLDIGVPSFRNLRRIGRDRLVLWLLLGLSSLPLHLLYNSVVYVSLSTNSYDMFVVSQAFVDDPDCQNCTDTISNEPAVIELAARLKGLWEQSRKSELDRLSPMDCLSAYGTIIQTTRRNLLVVTANENIVPAPAHLSFPFDRDINNTNWYQYDYFNATTALGHYQRNSDTLQWICSELPRTNTPCINRIGELKQAAQSWVVGASCSGGPPGYCDQYRWPVDYCLSERADLQCKLHFNSVIAAVVAALNFFKAILMFYIAYSKKSSPLATIGDAIASFLDEKDSTTASMGPTNVYDVKNGFQMGAVTWGNPRWRWKDATSKKRRAATLTLFMIAIGSVLGLLIWAVREVNYTAATSTSDVFNLGFGAVDARALISSSSFPTSIASLALIANLPQLLLSFLYFAYNGLFTAMLGAYEWMSYAHKRKGLRISRMPSGAQRSTYFLQLPYRFGIPLIIISGTMHWLVSQSIFVVAFDVYDELGELQTAQIG
;
A
#
# COMPACT_ATOMS: atom_id res chain seq x y z
N MET A 1 10.19 25.75 1.86
CA MET A 1 9.21 26.02 2.95
C MET A 1 9.82 26.78 4.13
N GLN A 2 10.86 26.27 4.81
CA GLN A 2 11.42 26.90 6.02
C GLN A 2 11.94 28.33 5.80
N CYS A 3 12.66 28.58 4.69
CA CYS A 3 13.12 29.92 4.32
C CYS A 3 11.95 30.93 4.21
N MET A 4 10.81 30.49 3.69
CA MET A 4 9.62 31.33 3.53
C MET A 4 8.98 31.69 4.87
N THR A 5 9.17 30.86 5.91
CA THR A 5 8.65 31.13 7.27
C THR A 5 9.59 31.94 8.15
N ALA A 6 10.84 32.15 7.72
CA ALA A 6 11.84 32.89 8.48
C ALA A 6 11.55 34.40 8.40
N PRO A 7 11.44 35.12 9.52
CA PRO A 7 11.11 36.54 9.50
C PRO A 7 12.31 37.38 9.05
N THR A 8 12.03 38.57 8.53
CA THR A 8 13.04 39.59 8.23
C THR A 8 13.25 40.51 9.43
N ARG A 9 14.34 41.29 9.42
CA ARG A 9 14.61 42.23 10.52
C ARG A 9 13.45 43.20 10.75
N GLY A 10 13.00 43.92 9.72
CA GLY A 10 11.88 44.86 9.85
C GLY A 10 10.52 44.23 10.21
N GLU A 11 10.33 42.91 10.02
CA GLU A 11 9.15 42.21 10.56
C GLU A 11 9.27 41.91 12.05
N VAL A 12 10.49 41.60 12.50
CA VAL A 12 10.79 41.44 13.93
C VAL A 12 10.63 42.77 14.65
N ASP A 13 11.17 43.87 14.12
CA ASP A 13 11.04 45.20 14.73
C ASP A 13 9.56 45.64 14.83
N ARG A 14 8.76 45.41 13.78
CA ARG A 14 7.30 45.65 13.82
C ARG A 14 6.59 44.77 14.85
N ALA A 15 7.02 43.52 15.01
CA ALA A 15 6.45 42.64 16.03
C ALA A 15 6.81 43.11 17.44
N HIS A 16 8.06 43.52 17.67
CA HIS A 16 8.52 44.03 18.95
C HIS A 16 7.84 45.36 19.33
N ALA A 17 7.66 46.28 18.37
CA ALA A 17 6.87 47.51 18.55
C ALA A 17 5.42 47.21 19.01
N ALA A 18 4.84 46.14 18.49
CA ALA A 18 3.51 45.65 18.88
C ALA A 18 3.51 44.73 20.11
N ARG A 19 4.61 44.67 20.87
CA ARG A 19 4.78 43.81 22.07
C ARG A 19 4.55 42.32 21.78
N ARG A 20 5.05 41.84 20.65
CA ARG A 20 4.93 40.44 20.17
C ARG A 20 6.28 39.89 19.78
N TRP A 21 6.38 38.57 19.60
CA TRP A 21 7.59 37.89 19.15
C TRP A 21 7.33 37.04 17.91
N LEU A 22 8.39 36.79 17.13
CA LEU A 22 8.42 35.88 15.98
C LEU A 22 9.41 34.74 16.25
N ASP A 23 9.15 33.57 15.66
CA ASP A 23 10.04 32.42 15.81
C ASP A 23 11.19 32.54 14.81
N ILE A 24 12.44 32.46 15.26
CA ILE A 24 13.64 32.49 14.40
C ILE A 24 14.36 31.16 14.52
N GLY A 25 14.96 30.67 13.44
CA GLY A 25 15.76 29.44 13.51
C GLY A 25 14.92 28.16 13.65
N VAL A 26 13.60 28.21 13.38
CA VAL A 26 12.71 27.04 13.37
C VAL A 26 11.59 27.18 12.31
N PRO A 27 11.05 26.08 11.76
CA PRO A 27 9.81 26.13 10.98
C PRO A 27 8.64 26.57 11.87
N SER A 28 7.93 27.64 11.48
CA SER A 28 6.81 28.19 12.25
C SER A 28 5.61 28.59 11.39
N PHE A 29 4.51 27.85 11.56
CA PHE A 29 3.20 28.21 11.00
C PHE A 29 2.65 29.51 11.60
N ARG A 30 3.10 29.88 12.80
CA ARG A 30 2.67 31.12 13.46
C ARG A 30 3.21 32.34 12.73
N ASN A 31 4.43 32.25 12.21
CA ASN A 31 5.03 33.31 11.43
C ASN A 31 4.28 33.57 10.13
N LEU A 32 3.63 32.56 9.52
CA LEU A 32 2.85 32.70 8.28
C LEU A 32 1.78 33.80 8.35
N ARG A 33 1.24 34.08 9.54
CA ARG A 33 0.24 35.14 9.75
C ARG A 33 0.83 36.55 9.81
N ARG A 34 2.16 36.70 9.80
CA ARG A 34 2.87 37.94 10.12
C ARG A 34 3.99 38.30 9.14
N ILE A 35 4.45 37.33 8.35
CA ILE A 35 5.38 37.57 7.24
C ILE A 35 4.67 38.25 6.06
N GLY A 36 5.45 38.78 5.13
CA GLY A 36 4.98 39.27 3.84
C GLY A 36 4.02 38.31 3.11
N ARG A 37 2.97 38.87 2.49
CA ARG A 37 1.93 38.11 1.78
C ARG A 37 2.48 37.34 0.58
N ASP A 38 3.47 37.88 -0.10
CA ASP A 38 4.23 37.22 -1.16
C ASP A 38 4.83 35.88 -0.70
N ARG A 39 5.46 35.86 0.47
CA ARG A 39 6.07 34.66 1.05
C ARG A 39 5.05 33.66 1.56
N LEU A 40 3.91 34.14 2.07
CA LEU A 40 2.76 33.30 2.40
C LEU A 40 2.21 32.60 1.16
N VAL A 41 1.98 33.33 0.07
CA VAL A 41 1.47 32.78 -1.19
C VAL A 41 2.44 31.74 -1.74
N LEU A 42 3.74 32.05 -1.80
CA LEU A 42 4.76 31.10 -2.25
C LEU A 42 4.84 29.84 -1.37
N TRP A 43 4.71 30.00 -0.04
CA TRP A 43 4.66 28.87 0.89
C TRP A 43 3.42 28.00 0.60
N LEU A 44 2.24 28.60 0.40
CA LEU A 44 1.01 27.88 0.06
C LEU A 44 1.13 27.15 -1.28
N LEU A 45 1.64 27.81 -2.32
CA LEU A 45 1.82 27.23 -3.64
C LEU A 45 2.80 26.04 -3.62
N LEU A 46 3.92 26.15 -2.90
CA LEU A 46 4.85 25.04 -2.71
C LEU A 46 4.23 23.88 -1.93
N GLY A 47 3.41 24.16 -0.92
CA GLY A 47 2.70 23.15 -0.14
C GLY A 47 1.66 22.41 -0.98
N LEU A 48 0.75 23.15 -1.62
CA LEU A 48 -0.34 22.60 -2.42
C LEU A 48 0.18 21.81 -3.63
N SER A 49 1.21 22.30 -4.33
CA SER A 49 1.85 21.55 -5.43
C SER A 49 2.64 20.31 -4.99
N SER A 50 2.84 20.11 -3.69
CA SER A 50 3.50 18.90 -3.16
C SER A 50 2.51 17.79 -2.80
N LEU A 51 1.26 18.10 -2.48
CA LEU A 51 0.26 17.10 -2.06
C LEU A 51 0.00 16.03 -3.14
N PRO A 52 -0.22 16.37 -4.43
CA PRO A 52 -0.51 15.36 -5.44
C PRO A 52 0.65 14.40 -5.68
N LEU A 53 1.90 14.82 -5.47
CA LEU A 53 3.07 13.94 -5.59
C LEU A 53 3.06 12.83 -4.54
N HIS A 54 2.71 13.18 -3.30
CA HIS A 54 2.62 12.18 -2.22
C HIS A 54 1.45 11.21 -2.42
N LEU A 55 0.42 11.60 -3.17
CA LEU A 55 -0.82 10.84 -3.30
C LEU A 55 -0.97 10.06 -4.61
N LEU A 56 -0.28 10.46 -5.69
CA LEU A 56 -0.53 9.94 -7.03
C LEU A 56 0.73 9.47 -7.77
N TYR A 57 1.93 9.80 -7.30
CA TYR A 57 3.16 9.55 -8.07
C TYR A 57 3.40 8.05 -8.32
N ASN A 58 3.16 7.20 -7.32
CA ASN A 58 3.26 5.74 -7.43
C ASN A 58 2.13 5.10 -8.25
N SER A 59 1.24 5.88 -8.84
CA SER A 59 0.12 5.42 -9.66
C SER A 59 0.20 5.93 -11.11
N VAL A 60 1.28 6.63 -11.45
CA VAL A 60 1.61 7.00 -12.84
C VAL A 60 1.90 5.76 -13.66
N VAL A 61 2.71 4.86 -13.09
CA VAL A 61 3.07 3.57 -13.66
C VAL A 61 2.61 2.50 -12.68
N TYR A 62 1.78 1.59 -13.13
CA TYR A 62 1.35 0.44 -12.34
C TYR A 62 1.35 -0.82 -13.20
N VAL A 63 1.52 -1.98 -12.58
CA VAL A 63 1.50 -3.28 -13.24
C VAL A 63 0.14 -3.91 -13.00
N SER A 64 -0.47 -4.47 -14.04
CA SER A 64 -1.59 -5.40 -13.88
C SER A 64 -1.11 -6.85 -13.90
N LEU A 65 -1.70 -7.66 -13.03
CA LEU A 65 -1.51 -9.11 -13.01
C LEU A 65 -2.59 -9.77 -13.86
N SER A 66 -2.23 -10.77 -14.66
CA SER A 66 -3.21 -11.60 -15.35
C SER A 66 -3.82 -12.61 -14.39
N THR A 67 -5.12 -12.86 -14.50
CA THR A 67 -5.76 -14.01 -13.85
C THR A 67 -6.71 -14.67 -14.83
N ASN A 68 -6.71 -15.99 -14.88
CA ASN A 68 -7.50 -16.76 -15.83
C ASN A 68 -8.64 -17.48 -15.12
N SER A 69 -9.84 -17.44 -15.71
CA SER A 69 -10.87 -18.43 -15.45
C SER A 69 -10.46 -19.77 -16.06
N TYR A 70 -10.98 -20.86 -15.53
CA TYR A 70 -10.70 -22.19 -16.07
C TYR A 70 -11.82 -23.19 -15.82
N ASP A 71 -11.94 -24.13 -16.74
CA ASP A 71 -12.75 -25.33 -16.62
C ASP A 71 -11.93 -26.49 -16.06
N MET A 72 -12.55 -27.27 -15.17
CA MET A 72 -11.99 -28.49 -14.60
C MET A 72 -12.87 -29.67 -14.94
N PHE A 73 -12.28 -30.73 -15.48
CA PHE A 73 -12.97 -31.99 -15.77
C PHE A 73 -12.30 -33.16 -15.07
N VAL A 74 -13.08 -34.00 -14.39
CA VAL A 74 -12.60 -35.29 -13.88
C VAL A 74 -12.83 -36.35 -14.95
N VAL A 75 -11.75 -37.02 -15.37
CA VAL A 75 -11.75 -37.99 -16.47
C VAL A 75 -11.06 -39.30 -16.09
N SER A 76 -11.44 -40.38 -16.74
CA SER A 76 -10.74 -41.66 -16.61
C SER A 76 -9.48 -41.69 -17.46
N GLN A 77 -8.60 -42.64 -17.15
CA GLN A 77 -7.50 -42.97 -18.05
C GLN A 77 -8.01 -43.42 -19.43
N ALA A 78 -9.15 -44.13 -19.51
CA ALA A 78 -9.76 -44.53 -20.78
C ALA A 78 -10.25 -43.35 -21.63
N PHE A 79 -10.56 -42.18 -21.05
CA PHE A 79 -10.88 -40.97 -21.82
C PHE A 79 -9.64 -40.45 -22.55
N VAL A 80 -8.52 -40.35 -21.86
CA VAL A 80 -7.24 -39.86 -22.41
C VAL A 80 -6.69 -40.82 -23.47
N ASP A 81 -6.92 -42.12 -23.27
CA ASP A 81 -6.44 -43.18 -24.16
C ASP A 81 -7.38 -43.48 -25.34
N ASP A 82 -8.61 -42.96 -25.33
CA ASP A 82 -9.57 -43.12 -26.43
C ASP A 82 -8.93 -42.61 -27.74
N PRO A 83 -8.95 -43.40 -28.84
CA PRO A 83 -8.37 -42.99 -30.12
C PRO A 83 -9.19 -41.93 -30.86
N ASP A 84 -10.52 -41.93 -30.70
CA ASP A 84 -11.45 -41.15 -31.53
C ASP A 84 -12.34 -40.19 -30.73
N CYS A 85 -12.26 -40.21 -29.39
CA CYS A 85 -13.12 -39.44 -28.48
C CYS A 85 -14.61 -39.62 -28.84
N GLN A 86 -15.05 -40.89 -28.95
CA GLN A 86 -16.40 -41.19 -29.44
C GLN A 86 -17.43 -40.56 -28.49
N ASN A 87 -18.31 -39.70 -29.03
CA ASN A 87 -19.37 -38.96 -28.33
C ASN A 87 -18.93 -37.76 -27.46
N CYS A 88 -17.67 -37.30 -27.53
CA CYS A 88 -17.20 -36.17 -26.70
C CYS A 88 -17.89 -34.83 -26.99
N THR A 89 -18.47 -34.68 -28.19
CA THR A 89 -19.22 -33.49 -28.62
C THR A 89 -20.72 -33.72 -28.74
N ASP A 90 -21.19 -34.95 -28.54
CA ASP A 90 -22.58 -35.28 -28.76
C ASP A 90 -23.40 -34.79 -27.58
N THR A 91 -24.20 -33.76 -27.81
CA THR A 91 -25.05 -33.19 -26.77
C THR A 91 -26.51 -33.61 -26.98
N ILE A 92 -27.19 -33.95 -25.89
CA ILE A 92 -28.63 -34.20 -25.84
C ILE A 92 -29.39 -32.86 -25.76
N SER A 93 -28.72 -31.81 -25.26
CA SER A 93 -29.23 -30.44 -25.20
C SER A 93 -28.79 -29.58 -26.38
N ASN A 94 -29.66 -28.66 -26.78
CA ASN A 94 -29.38 -27.62 -27.78
C ASN A 94 -28.95 -26.29 -27.12
N GLU A 95 -28.67 -26.29 -25.82
CA GLU A 95 -28.21 -25.08 -25.12
C GLU A 95 -26.79 -24.71 -25.57
N PRO A 96 -26.54 -23.45 -26.02
CA PRO A 96 -25.24 -23.04 -26.53
C PRO A 96 -24.08 -23.29 -25.54
N ALA A 97 -24.32 -23.06 -24.24
CA ALA A 97 -23.30 -23.26 -23.20
C ALA A 97 -22.87 -24.73 -23.07
N VAL A 98 -23.79 -25.70 -23.26
CA VAL A 98 -23.47 -27.14 -23.25
C VAL A 98 -22.62 -27.50 -24.47
N ILE A 99 -22.98 -26.97 -25.63
CA ILE A 99 -22.26 -27.22 -26.90
C ILE A 99 -20.84 -26.67 -26.82
N GLU A 100 -20.67 -25.45 -26.27
CA GLU A 100 -19.36 -24.84 -26.05
C GLU A 100 -18.53 -25.65 -25.05
N LEU A 101 -19.12 -26.09 -23.93
CA LEU A 101 -18.44 -26.93 -22.95
C LEU A 101 -17.96 -28.26 -23.54
N ALA A 102 -18.81 -28.94 -24.32
CA ALA A 102 -18.45 -30.19 -24.99
C ALA A 102 -17.33 -29.98 -26.02
N ALA A 103 -17.37 -28.88 -26.77
CA ALA A 103 -16.30 -28.51 -27.69
C ALA A 103 -14.97 -28.25 -26.95
N ARG A 104 -15.00 -27.60 -25.78
CA ARG A 104 -13.81 -27.38 -24.95
C ARG A 104 -13.23 -28.67 -24.40
N LEU A 105 -14.07 -29.58 -23.88
CA LEU A 105 -13.64 -30.90 -23.40
C LEU A 105 -12.95 -31.70 -24.52
N LYS A 106 -13.53 -31.72 -25.73
CA LYS A 106 -12.88 -32.33 -26.90
C LYS A 106 -11.55 -31.65 -27.24
N GLY A 107 -11.49 -30.32 -27.19
CA GLY A 107 -10.25 -29.57 -27.41
C GLY A 107 -9.14 -29.96 -26.44
N LEU A 108 -9.46 -30.15 -25.15
CA LEU A 108 -8.50 -30.62 -24.15
C LEU A 108 -8.04 -32.06 -24.41
N TRP A 109 -8.96 -32.94 -24.83
CA TRP A 109 -8.58 -34.28 -25.27
C TRP A 109 -7.61 -34.23 -26.45
N GLU A 110 -7.89 -33.44 -27.50
CA GLU A 110 -6.98 -33.30 -28.65
C GLU A 110 -5.60 -32.79 -28.26
N GLN A 111 -5.54 -31.79 -27.36
CA GLN A 111 -4.29 -31.26 -26.81
C GLN A 111 -3.53 -32.32 -25.99
N SER A 112 -4.24 -33.15 -25.22
CA SER A 112 -3.64 -34.25 -24.47
C SER A 112 -2.96 -35.27 -25.39
N ARG A 113 -3.60 -35.61 -26.52
CA ARG A 113 -3.05 -36.54 -27.54
C ARG A 113 -1.81 -35.98 -28.22
N LYS A 114 -1.75 -34.66 -28.40
CA LYS A 114 -0.58 -33.95 -28.95
C LYS A 114 0.53 -33.70 -27.91
N SER A 115 0.32 -34.10 -26.65
CA SER A 115 1.24 -33.79 -25.53
C SER A 115 1.47 -32.29 -25.34
N GLU A 116 0.45 -31.46 -25.62
CA GLU A 116 0.48 -30.01 -25.43
C GLU A 116 0.11 -29.61 -23.98
N LEU A 117 -0.57 -30.50 -23.26
CA LEU A 117 -0.91 -30.32 -21.84
C LEU A 117 0.24 -30.79 -20.93
N ASP A 118 0.49 -30.03 -19.86
CA ASP A 118 1.47 -30.41 -18.85
C ASP A 118 0.93 -31.52 -17.97
N ARG A 119 1.67 -32.62 -17.89
CA ARG A 119 1.43 -33.66 -16.89
C ARG A 119 1.99 -33.24 -15.53
N LEU A 120 1.11 -32.97 -14.57
CA LEU A 120 1.44 -32.57 -13.20
C LEU A 120 1.18 -33.72 -12.23
N SER A 121 2.08 -33.92 -11.27
CA SER A 121 1.80 -34.80 -10.12
C SER A 121 0.67 -34.22 -9.26
N PRO A 122 0.00 -35.01 -8.40
CA PRO A 122 -1.01 -34.49 -7.48
C PRO A 122 -0.51 -33.30 -6.64
N MET A 123 0.75 -33.34 -6.17
CA MET A 123 1.35 -32.25 -5.40
C MET A 123 1.58 -30.98 -6.23
N ASP A 124 2.03 -31.14 -7.48
CA ASP A 124 2.26 -30.02 -8.39
C ASP A 124 0.92 -29.40 -8.85
N CYS A 125 -0.09 -30.24 -9.07
CA CYS A 125 -1.44 -29.82 -9.44
C CYS A 125 -2.09 -29.00 -8.31
N LEU A 126 -2.05 -29.49 -7.06
CA LEU A 126 -2.48 -28.75 -5.88
C LEU A 126 -1.70 -27.44 -5.70
N SER A 127 -0.43 -27.39 -6.09
CA SER A 127 0.37 -26.18 -6.00
C SER A 127 0.08 -25.18 -7.11
N ALA A 128 -0.24 -25.65 -8.31
CA ALA A 128 -0.53 -24.82 -9.47
C ALA A 128 -1.95 -24.23 -9.43
N TYR A 129 -2.94 -25.03 -9.02
CA TYR A 129 -4.36 -24.63 -8.99
C TYR A 129 -4.83 -24.17 -7.61
N GLY A 130 -4.03 -24.40 -6.58
CA GLY A 130 -4.32 -24.00 -5.21
C GLY A 130 -4.14 -22.52 -4.90
N THR A 131 -4.49 -21.64 -5.84
CA THR A 131 -4.39 -20.18 -5.72
C THR A 131 -5.61 -19.53 -6.38
N ILE A 132 -6.10 -18.43 -5.80
CA ILE A 132 -7.18 -17.63 -6.41
C ILE A 132 -6.66 -16.79 -7.59
N ILE A 133 -5.42 -16.31 -7.52
CA ILE A 133 -4.82 -15.52 -8.60
C ILE A 133 -4.14 -16.49 -9.56
N GLN A 134 -4.86 -16.91 -10.60
CA GLN A 134 -4.41 -17.94 -11.52
C GLN A 134 -3.70 -17.32 -12.74
N THR A 135 -2.38 -17.13 -12.63
CA THR A 135 -1.58 -16.38 -13.62
C THR A 135 -1.02 -17.23 -14.76
N THR A 136 -0.76 -18.52 -14.52
CA THR A 136 0.07 -19.36 -15.40
C THR A 136 -0.65 -20.59 -15.94
N ARG A 137 -1.82 -20.92 -15.40
CA ARG A 137 -2.63 -22.08 -15.80
C ARG A 137 -4.01 -21.67 -16.26
N ARG A 138 -4.64 -22.53 -17.06
CA ARG A 138 -6.05 -22.44 -17.50
C ARG A 138 -6.72 -23.79 -17.29
N ASN A 139 -7.41 -24.32 -18.27
CA ASN A 139 -8.25 -25.51 -18.16
C ASN A 139 -7.43 -26.75 -17.78
N LEU A 140 -8.07 -27.73 -17.15
CA LEU A 140 -7.40 -28.97 -16.77
C LEU A 140 -8.30 -30.20 -16.82
N LEU A 141 -7.64 -31.34 -17.07
CA LEU A 141 -8.19 -32.67 -16.86
C LEU A 141 -7.57 -33.26 -15.60
N VAL A 142 -8.40 -33.67 -14.66
CA VAL A 142 -8.01 -34.41 -13.46
C VAL A 142 -8.21 -35.89 -13.77
N VAL A 143 -7.12 -36.64 -13.87
CA VAL A 143 -7.16 -38.03 -14.34
C VAL A 143 -7.18 -39.00 -13.17
N THR A 144 -8.10 -39.96 -13.21
CA THR A 144 -8.23 -41.04 -12.25
C THR A 144 -8.15 -42.42 -12.93
N ALA A 145 -7.62 -43.42 -12.22
CA ALA A 145 -7.58 -44.80 -12.70
C ALA A 145 -8.99 -45.35 -12.96
N ASN A 146 -9.13 -46.12 -14.03
CA ASN A 146 -10.40 -46.68 -14.48
C ASN A 146 -11.10 -47.52 -13.39
N GLU A 147 -10.34 -48.26 -12.57
CA GLU A 147 -10.90 -49.08 -11.48
C GLU A 147 -11.53 -48.28 -10.33
N ASN A 148 -11.17 -47.02 -10.17
CA ASN A 148 -11.64 -46.18 -9.06
C ASN A 148 -12.93 -45.43 -9.39
N ILE A 149 -13.47 -45.64 -10.58
CA ILE A 149 -14.55 -44.84 -11.12
C ILE A 149 -15.88 -45.42 -10.71
N VAL A 150 -16.58 -44.66 -9.87
CA VAL A 150 -17.98 -44.88 -9.52
C VAL A 150 -18.84 -43.84 -10.24
N PRO A 151 -19.80 -44.23 -11.10
CA PRO A 151 -20.69 -43.29 -11.75
C PRO A 151 -21.52 -42.51 -10.72
N ALA A 152 -21.38 -41.19 -10.72
CA ALA A 152 -22.21 -40.33 -9.89
C ALA A 152 -23.64 -40.24 -10.48
N PRO A 153 -24.70 -40.30 -9.65
CA PRO A 153 -26.06 -40.03 -10.08
C PRO A 153 -26.16 -38.63 -10.70
N ALA A 154 -26.87 -38.53 -11.83
CA ALA A 154 -27.05 -37.29 -12.59
C ALA A 154 -27.55 -36.07 -11.77
N HIS A 155 -28.11 -36.28 -10.58
CA HIS A 155 -28.57 -35.22 -9.68
C HIS A 155 -27.49 -34.63 -8.78
N LEU A 156 -26.31 -35.24 -8.69
CA LEU A 156 -25.14 -34.75 -7.93
C LEU A 156 -24.12 -34.01 -8.80
N SER A 157 -24.35 -34.06 -10.11
CA SER A 157 -23.59 -33.46 -11.19
C SER A 157 -24.21 -32.08 -11.54
N PHE A 158 -23.43 -31.11 -12.02
CA PHE A 158 -23.96 -29.81 -12.48
C PHE A 158 -25.03 -30.05 -13.58
N PRO A 159 -25.98 -29.13 -13.81
CA PRO A 159 -27.03 -29.31 -14.83
C PRO A 159 -26.49 -29.73 -16.19
N PHE A 160 -25.32 -29.22 -16.56
CA PHE A 160 -24.59 -29.51 -17.81
C PHE A 160 -24.04 -30.94 -17.92
N ASP A 161 -23.85 -31.66 -16.80
CA ASP A 161 -23.31 -33.03 -16.77
C ASP A 161 -24.31 -34.08 -17.31
N ARG A 162 -25.59 -33.71 -17.49
CA ARG A 162 -26.62 -34.64 -17.97
C ARG A 162 -26.75 -34.68 -19.49
N ASP A 163 -26.21 -33.67 -20.15
CA ASP A 163 -26.55 -33.34 -21.52
C ASP A 163 -25.40 -33.59 -22.50
N ILE A 164 -24.21 -33.97 -22.05
CA ILE A 164 -23.13 -34.49 -22.91
C ILE A 164 -23.17 -36.01 -22.84
N ASN A 165 -23.27 -36.66 -24.00
CA ASN A 165 -23.39 -38.10 -24.09
C ASN A 165 -22.16 -38.77 -23.44
N ASN A 166 -22.41 -39.81 -22.65
CA ASN A 166 -21.48 -40.29 -21.63
C ASN A 166 -20.18 -40.81 -22.25
N THR A 167 -19.18 -39.93 -22.26
CA THR A 167 -17.76 -40.24 -22.48
C THR A 167 -17.12 -40.42 -21.11
N ASN A 168 -15.93 -41.02 -21.00
CA ASN A 168 -15.37 -41.41 -19.69
C ASN A 168 -14.90 -40.21 -18.81
N TRP A 169 -15.77 -39.21 -18.61
CA TRP A 169 -15.64 -38.07 -17.73
C TRP A 169 -16.82 -38.05 -16.75
N TYR A 170 -16.63 -37.48 -15.55
CA TYR A 170 -17.51 -37.75 -14.42
C TYR A 170 -17.94 -36.50 -13.64
N GLN A 171 -17.19 -35.42 -13.73
CA GLN A 171 -17.48 -34.18 -13.02
C GLN A 171 -16.91 -32.99 -13.79
N TYR A 172 -17.67 -31.91 -13.80
CA TYR A 172 -17.24 -30.58 -14.23
C TYR A 172 -17.29 -29.59 -13.06
N ASP A 173 -16.35 -28.66 -13.03
CA ASP A 173 -16.43 -27.45 -12.21
C ASP A 173 -15.82 -26.26 -12.97
N TYR A 174 -16.24 -25.05 -12.60
CA TYR A 174 -15.83 -23.81 -13.23
C TYR A 174 -15.25 -22.83 -12.21
N PHE A 175 -14.00 -22.45 -12.42
CA PHE A 175 -13.38 -21.37 -11.67
C PHE A 175 -13.53 -20.06 -12.42
N ASN A 176 -14.32 -19.15 -11.85
CA ASN A 176 -14.47 -17.80 -12.38
C ASN A 176 -13.53 -16.84 -11.65
N ALA A 177 -12.53 -16.30 -12.37
CA ALA A 177 -11.55 -15.40 -11.79
C ALA A 177 -12.15 -14.05 -11.34
N THR A 178 -13.18 -13.56 -12.02
CA THR A 178 -13.87 -12.30 -11.66
C THR A 178 -14.55 -12.42 -10.31
N THR A 179 -15.26 -13.52 -10.06
CA THR A 179 -15.96 -13.76 -8.79
C THR A 179 -14.98 -14.06 -7.67
N ALA A 180 -13.90 -14.80 -7.95
CA ALA A 180 -12.90 -15.18 -6.95
C ALA A 180 -12.15 -13.96 -6.35
N LEU A 181 -12.01 -12.87 -7.11
CA LEU A 181 -11.43 -11.61 -6.62
C LEU A 181 -12.44 -10.69 -5.88
N GLY A 182 -13.74 -10.95 -5.99
CA GLY A 182 -14.80 -10.14 -5.41
C GLY A 182 -14.92 -10.24 -3.89
N HIS A 183 -15.19 -9.13 -3.20
CA HIS A 183 -15.30 -9.08 -1.72
C HIS A 183 -16.30 -10.08 -1.14
N TYR A 184 -17.48 -10.21 -1.76
CA TYR A 184 -18.58 -11.05 -1.23
C TYR A 184 -18.39 -12.55 -1.54
N GLN A 185 -17.61 -12.87 -2.57
CA GLN A 185 -17.43 -14.23 -3.09
C GLN A 185 -16.11 -14.90 -2.70
N ARG A 186 -15.23 -14.21 -1.96
CA ARG A 186 -14.14 -14.91 -1.22
C ARG A 186 -14.66 -15.88 -0.15
N ASN A 187 -15.92 -15.73 0.24
CA ASN A 187 -16.64 -16.67 1.11
C ASN A 187 -17.37 -17.77 0.33
N SER A 188 -17.58 -17.62 -1.00
CA SER A 188 -17.99 -18.74 -1.82
C SER A 188 -16.74 -19.55 -2.11
N ASP A 189 -16.76 -20.81 -1.72
CA ASP A 189 -15.63 -21.73 -1.81
C ASP A 189 -15.29 -22.02 -3.29
N THR A 190 -14.71 -21.06 -4.01
CA THR A 190 -14.48 -21.15 -5.48
C THR A 190 -13.48 -22.25 -5.86
N LEU A 191 -12.70 -22.74 -4.90
CA LEU A 191 -11.81 -23.88 -5.05
C LEU A 191 -12.39 -25.15 -4.42
N GLN A 192 -13.71 -25.21 -4.17
CA GLN A 192 -14.35 -26.34 -3.50
C GLN A 192 -14.07 -27.68 -4.18
N TRP A 193 -13.93 -27.71 -5.51
CA TRP A 193 -13.58 -28.93 -6.24
C TRP A 193 -12.25 -29.55 -5.78
N ILE A 194 -11.29 -28.74 -5.31
CA ILE A 194 -10.00 -29.20 -4.78
C ILE A 194 -10.20 -29.84 -3.40
N CYS A 195 -11.00 -29.21 -2.54
CA CYS A 195 -11.23 -29.63 -1.15
C CYS A 195 -12.47 -30.50 -0.97
N SER A 196 -12.96 -31.15 -2.02
CA SER A 196 -14.18 -31.97 -1.97
C SER A 196 -14.12 -33.09 -0.93
N GLU A 197 -12.92 -33.57 -0.59
CA GLU A 197 -12.74 -34.61 0.42
C GLU A 197 -12.87 -34.13 1.86
N LEU A 198 -12.68 -32.84 2.08
CA LEU A 198 -12.62 -32.26 3.39
C LEU A 198 -14.04 -32.02 3.94
N PRO A 199 -14.25 -32.18 5.26
CA PRO A 199 -15.53 -31.84 5.87
C PRO A 199 -15.90 -30.41 5.55
N ARG A 200 -17.17 -30.19 5.17
CA ARG A 200 -17.70 -28.84 4.99
C ARG A 200 -17.63 -28.11 6.33
N THR A 201 -16.84 -27.05 6.35
CA THR A 201 -16.67 -26.14 7.50
C THR A 201 -16.96 -24.72 7.04
N ASN A 202 -16.97 -23.77 7.97
CA ASN A 202 -17.04 -22.35 7.62
C ASN A 202 -15.72 -21.81 7.04
N THR A 203 -14.69 -22.65 6.90
CA THR A 203 -13.36 -22.27 6.41
C THR A 203 -13.25 -22.54 4.91
N PRO A 204 -12.98 -21.51 4.06
CA PRO A 204 -12.81 -21.70 2.62
C PRO A 204 -11.64 -22.61 2.25
N CYS A 205 -11.76 -23.33 1.13
CA CYS A 205 -10.80 -24.32 0.64
C CYS A 205 -9.39 -23.74 0.47
N ILE A 206 -9.25 -22.50 -0.01
CA ILE A 206 -7.93 -21.88 -0.25
C ILE A 206 -6.98 -22.00 0.95
N ASN A 207 -7.52 -22.02 2.17
CA ASN A 207 -6.74 -22.07 3.40
C ASN A 207 -6.42 -23.48 3.85
N ARG A 208 -7.17 -24.45 3.34
CA ARG A 208 -7.07 -25.87 3.69
C ARG A 208 -6.29 -26.68 2.67
N ILE A 209 -5.90 -26.05 1.56
CA ILE A 209 -4.98 -26.65 0.57
C ILE A 209 -3.68 -27.14 1.24
N GLY A 210 -3.23 -26.45 2.31
CA GLY A 210 -2.08 -26.91 3.09
C GLY A 210 -2.27 -28.30 3.72
N GLU A 211 -3.49 -28.64 4.14
CA GLU A 211 -3.84 -29.98 4.66
C GLU A 211 -3.69 -31.03 3.55
N LEU A 212 -4.18 -30.72 2.35
CA LEU A 212 -4.11 -31.61 1.18
C LEU A 212 -2.67 -31.80 0.70
N LYS A 213 -1.85 -30.76 0.73
CA LYS A 213 -0.45 -30.83 0.32
C LYS A 213 0.40 -31.76 1.19
N GLN A 214 0.05 -31.95 2.47
CA GLN A 214 0.76 -32.88 3.36
C GLN A 214 0.55 -34.35 2.95
N ALA A 215 -0.62 -34.65 2.38
CA ALA A 215 -0.99 -35.99 1.94
C ALA A 215 -1.40 -35.99 0.45
N ALA A 216 -0.63 -35.28 -0.38
CA ALA A 216 -1.00 -35.07 -1.79
C ALA A 216 -1.16 -36.37 -2.60
N GLN A 217 -0.51 -37.46 -2.19
CA GLN A 217 -0.62 -38.77 -2.84
C GLN A 217 -1.97 -39.47 -2.58
N SER A 218 -2.69 -39.08 -1.52
CA SER A 218 -4.02 -39.59 -1.21
C SER A 218 -5.11 -38.56 -1.53
N TRP A 219 -4.79 -37.55 -2.35
CA TRP A 219 -5.75 -36.52 -2.73
C TRP A 219 -6.88 -37.13 -3.57
N VAL A 220 -8.11 -36.85 -3.16
CA VAL A 220 -9.30 -37.29 -3.89
C VAL A 220 -10.19 -36.10 -4.24
N VAL A 221 -10.70 -36.09 -5.47
CA VAL A 221 -11.71 -35.14 -5.96
C VAL A 221 -13.08 -35.82 -5.98
N GLY A 222 -14.16 -35.08 -5.81
CA GLY A 222 -15.48 -35.70 -5.73
C GLY A 222 -16.66 -34.75 -5.78
N ALA A 223 -17.85 -35.34 -5.91
CA ALA A 223 -19.10 -34.61 -6.01
C ALA A 223 -19.40 -33.79 -4.75
N SER A 224 -19.72 -32.50 -4.94
CA SER A 224 -20.04 -31.58 -3.85
C SER A 224 -21.51 -31.69 -3.44
N CYS A 225 -21.80 -32.47 -2.39
CA CYS A 225 -23.19 -32.70 -1.98
C CYS A 225 -23.68 -31.72 -0.92
N SER A 226 -24.49 -30.76 -1.34
CA SER A 226 -25.20 -29.83 -0.47
C SER A 226 -26.52 -30.45 -0.02
N GLY A 227 -26.56 -31.11 1.15
CA GLY A 227 -27.82 -31.50 1.81
C GLY A 227 -28.15 -32.99 1.90
N GLY A 228 -27.24 -33.90 1.54
CA GLY A 228 -27.37 -35.34 1.81
C GLY A 228 -26.96 -35.73 3.25
N PRO A 229 -27.36 -36.91 3.76
CA PRO A 229 -26.84 -37.41 5.03
C PRO A 229 -25.30 -37.54 4.99
N PRO A 230 -24.60 -37.35 6.13
CA PRO A 230 -23.15 -37.49 6.19
C PRO A 230 -22.68 -38.83 5.59
N GLY A 231 -21.72 -38.77 4.67
CA GLY A 231 -21.16 -39.94 4.00
C GLY A 231 -21.85 -40.38 2.71
N TYR A 232 -22.97 -39.77 2.32
CA TYR A 232 -23.69 -40.12 1.08
C TYR A 232 -22.85 -39.96 -0.19
N CYS A 233 -21.90 -39.02 -0.20
CA CYS A 233 -21.07 -38.72 -1.36
C CYS A 233 -19.62 -39.20 -1.23
N ASP A 234 -19.31 -39.94 -0.16
CA ASP A 234 -18.00 -40.56 0.00
C ASP A 234 -17.74 -41.64 -1.06
N GLN A 235 -18.83 -42.23 -1.58
CA GLN A 235 -18.79 -43.18 -2.70
C GLN A 235 -18.52 -42.54 -4.07
N TYR A 236 -18.58 -41.21 -4.18
CA TYR A 236 -18.30 -40.45 -5.42
C TYR A 236 -17.04 -39.61 -5.26
N ARG A 237 -16.00 -40.23 -4.70
CA ARG A 237 -14.66 -39.66 -4.55
C ARG A 237 -13.67 -40.47 -5.38
N TRP A 238 -12.93 -39.77 -6.23
CA TRP A 238 -11.99 -40.33 -7.17
C TRP A 238 -10.56 -39.93 -6.78
N PRO A 239 -9.67 -40.90 -6.53
CA PRO A 239 -8.25 -40.62 -6.33
C PRO A 239 -7.64 -39.98 -7.58
N VAL A 240 -6.84 -38.93 -7.38
CA VAL A 240 -6.16 -38.24 -8.47
C VAL A 240 -4.81 -38.88 -8.72
N ASP A 241 -4.62 -39.48 -9.90
CA ASP A 241 -3.33 -40.05 -10.29
C ASP A 241 -2.39 -38.94 -10.81
N TYR A 242 -2.92 -38.07 -11.67
CA TYR A 242 -2.22 -36.92 -12.22
C TYR A 242 -3.21 -35.91 -12.83
N CYS A 243 -2.74 -34.68 -13.07
CA CYS A 243 -3.49 -33.67 -13.81
C CYS A 243 -2.83 -33.42 -15.17
N LEU A 244 -3.64 -33.17 -16.20
CA LEU A 244 -3.20 -32.59 -17.48
C LEU A 244 -3.65 -31.14 -17.51
N SER A 245 -2.70 -30.22 -17.44
CA SER A 245 -2.95 -28.80 -17.23
C SER A 245 -2.58 -27.99 -18.44
N GLU A 246 -3.51 -27.16 -18.91
CA GLU A 246 -3.25 -26.18 -19.96
C GLU A 246 -2.40 -25.03 -19.42
N ARG A 247 -1.36 -24.65 -20.17
CA ARG A 247 -0.55 -23.47 -19.87
C ARG A 247 -1.27 -22.20 -20.33
N ALA A 248 -1.19 -21.18 -19.50
CA ALA A 248 -1.58 -19.83 -19.86
C ALA A 248 -0.33 -18.95 -19.96
N ASP A 249 -0.27 -18.13 -20.99
CA ASP A 249 0.83 -17.18 -21.13
C ASP A 249 0.76 -16.13 -20.02
N LEU A 250 1.90 -15.83 -19.42
CA LEU A 250 1.99 -14.79 -18.40
C LEU A 250 1.87 -13.41 -19.06
N GLN A 251 0.67 -12.83 -18.99
CA GLN A 251 0.34 -11.54 -19.60
C GLN A 251 0.37 -10.41 -18.55
N CYS A 252 1.55 -10.08 -18.01
CA CYS A 252 1.72 -8.90 -17.16
C CYS A 252 1.79 -7.63 -18.01
N LYS A 253 0.87 -6.68 -17.82
CA LYS A 253 0.89 -5.40 -18.57
C LYS A 253 1.36 -4.26 -17.69
N LEU A 254 2.22 -3.42 -18.26
CA LEU A 254 2.61 -2.15 -17.67
C LEU A 254 1.64 -1.07 -18.14
N HIS A 255 0.89 -0.50 -17.21
CA HIS A 255 -0.03 0.58 -17.50
C HIS A 255 0.63 1.93 -17.22
N PHE A 256 0.37 2.89 -18.10
CA PHE A 256 0.82 4.27 -17.96
C PHE A 256 -0.37 5.22 -17.94
N ASN A 257 -0.65 5.83 -16.79
CA ASN A 257 -1.69 6.83 -16.68
C ASN A 257 -1.17 8.21 -17.10
N SER A 258 -1.41 8.57 -18.35
CA SER A 258 -0.96 9.83 -18.96
C SER A 258 -1.53 11.07 -18.27
N VAL A 259 -2.75 11.00 -17.75
CA VAL A 259 -3.39 12.11 -17.03
C VAL A 259 -2.67 12.40 -15.72
N ILE A 260 -2.44 11.36 -14.91
CA ILE A 260 -1.70 11.50 -13.66
C ILE A 260 -0.26 11.96 -13.95
N ALA A 261 0.39 11.38 -14.97
CA ALA A 261 1.73 11.77 -15.38
C ALA A 261 1.82 13.26 -15.73
N ALA A 262 0.88 13.76 -16.56
CA ALA A 262 0.84 15.15 -16.97
C ALA A 262 0.62 16.09 -15.78
N VAL A 263 -0.31 15.76 -14.87
CA VAL A 263 -0.57 16.55 -13.65
C VAL A 263 0.68 16.60 -12.76
N VAL A 264 1.29 15.44 -12.49
CA VAL A 264 2.53 15.33 -11.69
C VAL A 264 3.68 16.11 -12.33
N ALA A 265 3.85 16.00 -13.64
CA ALA A 265 4.89 16.71 -14.38
C ALA A 265 4.67 18.23 -14.33
N ALA A 266 3.45 18.70 -14.59
CA ALA A 266 3.09 20.12 -14.54
C ALA A 266 3.31 20.71 -13.14
N LEU A 267 2.92 19.99 -12.08
CA LEU A 267 3.12 20.44 -10.69
C LEU A 267 4.59 20.45 -10.29
N ASN A 268 5.39 19.48 -10.72
CA ASN A 268 6.83 19.49 -10.51
C ASN A 268 7.51 20.63 -11.25
N PHE A 269 7.13 20.88 -12.50
CA PHE A 269 7.65 22.00 -13.29
C PHE A 269 7.29 23.34 -12.66
N PHE A 270 6.03 23.52 -12.26
CA PHE A 270 5.59 24.71 -11.53
C PHE A 270 6.36 24.89 -10.22
N LYS A 271 6.59 23.82 -9.46
CA LYS A 271 7.40 23.86 -8.23
C LYS A 271 8.84 24.22 -8.51
N ALA A 272 9.44 23.70 -9.58
CA ALA A 272 10.77 24.08 -10.02
C ALA A 272 10.82 25.59 -10.31
N ILE A 273 9.87 26.12 -11.08
CA ILE A 273 9.75 27.57 -11.33
C ILE A 273 9.69 28.35 -10.01
N LEU A 274 8.86 27.93 -9.05
CA LEU A 274 8.77 28.59 -7.74
C LEU A 274 10.09 28.52 -6.97
N MET A 275 10.78 27.38 -6.99
CA MET A 275 12.08 27.21 -6.33
C MET A 275 13.16 28.07 -6.99
N PHE A 276 13.19 28.14 -8.32
CA PHE A 276 14.04 29.05 -9.08
C PHE A 276 13.73 30.50 -8.73
N TYR A 277 12.46 30.89 -8.77
CA TYR A 277 12.04 32.23 -8.36
C TYR A 277 12.50 32.56 -6.94
N ILE A 278 12.34 31.65 -5.97
CA ILE A 278 12.80 31.87 -4.59
C ILE A 278 14.33 31.98 -4.50
N ALA A 279 15.07 31.18 -5.28
CA ALA A 279 16.52 31.20 -5.27
C ALA A 279 17.09 32.50 -5.85
N TYR A 280 16.45 33.07 -6.88
CA TYR A 280 16.93 34.25 -7.60
C TYR A 280 16.27 35.57 -7.18
N SER A 281 15.07 35.53 -6.59
CA SER A 281 14.37 36.72 -6.10
C SER A 281 14.99 37.17 -4.76
N LYS A 282 16.15 37.83 -4.86
CA LYS A 282 16.77 38.60 -3.76
C LYS A 282 15.84 39.75 -3.39
N LYS A 283 15.19 39.70 -2.21
CA LYS A 283 14.52 40.92 -1.70
C LYS A 283 14.49 41.11 -0.19
N SER A 284 14.97 40.16 0.59
CA SER A 284 15.09 40.34 2.04
C SER A 284 16.11 39.36 2.58
N SER A 285 16.88 39.76 3.61
CA SER A 285 17.73 38.86 4.37
C SER A 285 16.88 38.21 5.48
N PRO A 286 16.27 37.03 5.25
CA PRO A 286 15.53 36.35 6.31
C PRO A 286 16.50 35.94 7.41
N LEU A 287 16.04 36.08 8.66
CA LEU A 287 16.73 35.56 9.83
C LEU A 287 16.47 34.06 9.89
N ALA A 288 17.22 33.30 9.08
CA ALA A 288 17.03 31.86 8.93
C ALA A 288 17.73 31.07 10.03
N THR A 289 18.68 31.63 10.75
CA THR A 289 19.38 30.97 11.86
C THR A 289 19.39 31.87 13.10
N ILE A 290 19.68 31.28 14.26
CA ILE A 290 19.89 32.06 15.50
C ILE A 290 21.09 33.00 15.32
N GLY A 291 22.15 32.58 14.61
CA GLY A 291 23.28 33.45 14.33
C GLY A 291 22.93 34.64 13.44
N ASP A 292 22.01 34.48 12.47
CA ASP A 292 21.52 35.61 11.67
C ASP A 292 20.86 36.67 12.56
N ALA A 293 20.05 36.24 13.52
CA ALA A 293 19.44 37.14 14.49
C ALA A 293 20.51 37.84 15.34
N ILE A 294 21.43 37.07 15.97
CA ILE A 294 22.48 37.65 16.82
C ILE A 294 23.28 38.69 16.03
N ALA A 295 23.75 38.34 14.83
CA ALA A 295 24.54 39.25 14.02
C ALA A 295 23.71 40.48 13.62
N SER A 296 22.44 40.32 13.24
CA SER A 296 21.55 41.45 12.94
C SER A 296 21.33 42.38 14.14
N PHE A 297 21.13 41.86 15.35
CA PHE A 297 20.96 42.68 16.56
C PHE A 297 22.26 43.33 17.06
N LEU A 298 23.42 42.75 16.73
CA LEU A 298 24.72 43.37 17.00
C LEU A 298 25.05 44.48 16.01
N ASP A 299 24.71 44.30 14.73
CA ASP A 299 24.89 45.31 13.69
C ASP A 299 23.91 46.48 13.89
N GLU A 300 22.63 46.18 14.14
CA GLU A 300 21.55 47.15 14.29
C GLU A 300 20.78 46.89 15.58
N LYS A 301 20.91 47.80 16.55
CA LYS A 301 20.23 47.71 17.85
C LYS A 301 18.73 47.94 17.69
N ASP A 302 17.92 47.15 18.39
CA ASP A 302 16.47 47.34 18.44
C ASP A 302 16.09 48.36 19.53
N SER A 303 15.58 49.51 19.10
CA SER A 303 15.15 50.60 19.99
C SER A 303 13.90 50.25 20.80
N THR A 304 13.04 49.36 20.31
CA THR A 304 11.80 48.97 21.00
C THR A 304 12.06 48.07 22.20
N THR A 305 13.20 47.38 22.20
CA THR A 305 13.68 46.57 23.32
C THR A 305 14.80 47.26 24.10
N ALA A 306 15.08 48.54 23.83
CA ALA A 306 16.09 49.28 24.56
C ALA A 306 15.74 49.31 26.05
N SER A 307 16.73 49.03 26.90
CA SER A 307 16.57 48.93 28.36
C SER A 307 15.69 47.76 28.85
N MET A 308 15.28 46.85 27.97
CA MET A 308 14.69 45.58 28.40
C MET A 308 15.80 44.63 28.89
N GLY A 309 15.62 44.08 30.09
CA GLY A 309 16.43 42.96 30.57
C GLY A 309 16.16 41.67 29.78
N PRO A 310 16.82 40.55 30.11
CA PRO A 310 16.54 39.26 29.51
C PRO A 310 15.05 38.92 29.63
N THR A 311 14.35 38.90 28.51
CA THR A 311 12.89 38.72 28.48
C THR A 311 12.57 37.38 27.85
N ASN A 312 11.65 36.63 28.46
CA ASN A 312 11.16 35.37 27.91
C ASN A 312 9.74 35.53 27.32
N VAL A 313 9.29 34.52 26.58
CA VAL A 313 7.97 34.52 25.92
C VAL A 313 6.79 34.59 26.91
N TYR A 314 6.96 34.10 28.14
CA TYR A 314 5.94 34.20 29.18
C TYR A 314 5.80 35.65 29.70
N ASP A 315 6.91 36.36 29.87
CA ASP A 315 6.92 37.76 30.31
C ASP A 315 6.22 38.67 29.29
N VAL A 316 6.46 38.42 28.00
CA VAL A 316 5.78 39.13 26.89
C VAL A 316 4.26 38.91 26.90
N LYS A 317 3.80 37.73 27.34
CA LYS A 317 2.37 37.40 27.43
C LYS A 317 1.69 37.99 28.67
N ASN A 318 2.41 38.08 29.78
CA ASN A 318 1.85 38.41 31.09
C ASN A 318 2.09 39.88 31.52
N GLY A 319 2.45 40.77 30.59
CA GLY A 319 2.44 42.21 30.83
C GLY A 319 3.79 42.90 30.99
N PHE A 320 4.91 42.31 30.53
CA PHE A 320 6.24 42.95 30.49
C PHE A 320 6.76 43.41 31.86
N GLN A 321 7.22 42.47 32.70
CA GLN A 321 8.04 42.85 33.86
C GLN A 321 9.47 43.17 33.40
N MET A 322 9.76 44.47 33.24
CA MET A 322 11.10 44.97 32.92
C MET A 322 11.92 45.07 34.20
N GLY A 323 12.84 44.12 34.40
CA GLY A 323 13.72 44.10 35.56
C GLY A 323 14.98 43.25 35.32
N ALA A 324 15.98 43.44 36.18
CA ALA A 324 17.18 42.60 36.18
C ALA A 324 16.80 41.17 36.57
N VAL A 325 17.21 40.20 35.77
CA VAL A 325 17.02 38.78 36.08
C VAL A 325 18.23 38.30 36.88
N THR A 326 17.99 37.73 38.07
CA THR A 326 19.05 37.10 38.86
C THR A 326 19.54 35.84 38.15
N TRP A 327 20.85 35.71 38.01
CA TRP A 327 21.43 34.51 37.42
C TRP A 327 21.23 33.33 38.37
N GLY A 328 20.36 32.41 37.99
CA GLY A 328 20.29 31.08 38.60
C GLY A 328 21.15 30.07 37.82
N ASN A 329 21.44 28.93 38.43
CA ASN A 329 22.02 27.77 37.74
C ASN A 329 20.98 26.64 37.52
N PRO A 330 19.83 26.90 36.87
CA PRO A 330 18.83 25.88 36.61
C PRO A 330 19.33 24.86 35.59
N ARG A 331 19.09 23.58 35.86
CA ARG A 331 19.35 22.49 34.92
C ARG A 331 18.23 22.39 33.88
N TRP A 332 18.51 22.87 32.67
CA TRP A 332 17.59 22.76 31.53
C TRP A 332 17.73 21.42 30.79
N ARG A 333 16.62 20.83 30.37
CA ARG A 333 16.60 19.65 29.49
C ARG A 333 16.18 20.07 28.08
N TRP A 334 16.48 19.22 27.08
CA TRP A 334 16.15 19.50 25.67
C TRP A 334 14.65 19.73 25.45
N LYS A 335 13.79 19.04 26.20
CA LYS A 335 12.33 19.24 26.15
C LYS A 335 11.91 20.68 26.48
N ASP A 336 12.70 21.39 27.29
CA ASP A 336 12.37 22.74 27.77
C ASP A 336 12.60 23.82 26.71
N ALA A 337 13.34 23.50 25.64
CA ALA A 337 13.49 24.34 24.46
C ALA A 337 12.19 24.55 23.67
N THR A 338 11.17 23.70 23.90
CA THR A 338 9.93 23.71 23.12
C THR A 338 8.70 23.82 24.02
N SER A 339 7.67 24.51 23.52
CA SER A 339 6.41 24.69 24.26
C SER A 339 5.73 23.35 24.53
N LYS A 340 5.05 23.25 25.68
CA LYS A 340 4.24 22.07 26.03
C LYS A 340 3.20 21.73 24.95
N LYS A 341 2.58 22.76 24.35
CA LYS A 341 1.58 22.61 23.28
C LYS A 341 2.18 21.95 22.03
N ARG A 342 3.37 22.36 21.59
CA ARG A 342 4.03 21.79 20.40
C ARG A 342 4.40 20.31 20.62
N ARG A 343 4.91 19.99 21.81
CA ARG A 343 5.24 18.62 22.20
C ARG A 343 3.99 17.75 22.29
N ALA A 344 2.94 18.24 22.96
CA ALA A 344 1.67 17.55 23.07
C ALA A 344 1.09 17.27 21.68
N ALA A 345 1.01 18.27 20.80
CA ALA A 345 0.51 18.08 19.44
C ALA A 345 1.33 17.04 18.65
N THR A 346 2.65 17.06 18.76
CA THR A 346 3.51 16.08 18.06
C THR A 346 3.30 14.67 18.60
N LEU A 347 3.28 14.52 19.93
CA LEU A 347 3.01 13.23 20.57
C LEU A 347 1.60 12.72 20.22
N THR A 348 0.59 13.58 20.20
CA THR A 348 -0.76 13.23 19.77
C THR A 348 -0.78 12.74 18.32
N LEU A 349 -0.07 13.40 17.40
CA LEU A 349 0.04 12.92 16.01
C LEU A 349 0.70 11.53 15.92
N PHE A 350 1.76 11.28 16.70
CA PHE A 350 2.37 9.95 16.77
C PHE A 350 1.41 8.91 17.36
N MET A 351 0.67 9.25 18.42
CA MET A 351 -0.31 8.35 19.02
C MET A 351 -1.46 8.03 18.06
N ILE A 352 -1.94 9.02 17.30
CA ILE A 352 -2.95 8.80 16.24
C ILE A 352 -2.37 7.87 15.18
N ALA A 353 -1.16 8.13 14.69
CA ALA A 353 -0.55 7.28 13.67
C ALA A 353 -0.34 5.83 14.13
N ILE A 354 0.19 5.64 15.34
CA ILE A 354 0.34 4.31 15.94
C ILE A 354 -1.02 3.65 16.14
N GLY A 355 -2.01 4.38 16.66
CA GLY A 355 -3.37 3.88 16.85
C GLY A 355 -4.05 3.48 15.53
N SER A 356 -3.88 4.27 14.47
CA SER A 356 -4.38 3.95 13.12
C SER A 356 -3.71 2.71 12.56
N VAL A 357 -2.38 2.58 12.68
CA VAL A 357 -1.64 1.39 12.21
C VAL A 357 -2.06 0.14 13.00
N LEU A 358 -2.16 0.23 14.33
CA LEU A 358 -2.62 -0.88 15.15
C LEU A 358 -4.07 -1.26 14.85
N GLY A 359 -4.96 -0.28 14.67
CA GLY A 359 -6.35 -0.51 14.31
C GLY A 359 -6.49 -1.20 12.95
N LEU A 360 -5.76 -0.73 11.94
CA LEU A 360 -5.72 -1.34 10.61
C LEU A 360 -5.12 -2.75 10.65
N LEU A 361 -4.06 -2.97 11.43
CA LEU A 361 -3.44 -4.29 11.59
C LEU A 361 -4.40 -5.26 12.27
N ILE A 362 -5.06 -4.87 13.36
CA ILE A 362 -6.06 -5.69 14.06
C ILE A 362 -7.22 -6.02 13.13
N TRP A 363 -7.71 -5.03 12.39
CA TRP A 363 -8.77 -5.23 11.40
C TRP A 363 -8.32 -6.20 10.30
N ALA A 364 -7.15 -5.98 9.68
CA ALA A 364 -6.63 -6.82 8.61
C ALA A 364 -6.41 -8.27 9.07
N VAL A 365 -5.81 -8.48 10.25
CA VAL A 365 -5.62 -9.83 10.82
C VAL A 365 -6.98 -10.48 11.12
N ARG A 366 -7.96 -9.72 11.60
CA ARG A 366 -9.31 -10.25 11.85
C ARG A 366 -10.01 -10.65 10.55
N GLU A 367 -9.95 -9.83 9.52
CA GLU A 367 -10.55 -10.14 8.21
C GLU A 367 -9.87 -11.33 7.55
N VAL A 368 -8.53 -11.38 7.58
CA VAL A 368 -7.79 -12.55 7.12
C VAL A 368 -8.14 -13.77 7.96
N ASN A 369 -8.17 -13.71 9.29
CA ASN A 369 -8.54 -14.87 10.09
C ASN A 369 -10.00 -15.33 9.86
N TYR A 370 -10.92 -14.39 9.62
CA TYR A 370 -12.31 -14.70 9.30
C TYR A 370 -12.45 -15.41 7.94
N THR A 371 -11.76 -14.89 6.92
CA THR A 371 -11.79 -15.44 5.56
C THR A 371 -10.86 -16.64 5.38
N ALA A 372 -9.83 -16.75 6.22
CA ALA A 372 -8.68 -17.61 5.99
C ALA A 372 -8.41 -18.65 7.07
N ALA A 373 -9.08 -18.61 8.24
CA ALA A 373 -8.80 -19.44 9.42
C ALA A 373 -7.29 -19.64 9.71
N THR A 374 -6.49 -18.63 9.35
CA THR A 374 -5.04 -18.72 9.27
C THR A 374 -4.44 -18.37 10.63
N SER A 375 -3.31 -18.97 11.00
CA SER A 375 -2.61 -18.60 12.24
C SER A 375 -1.96 -17.23 12.10
N THR A 376 -1.77 -16.51 13.21
CA THR A 376 -1.10 -15.19 13.17
C THR A 376 0.34 -15.27 12.67
N SER A 377 1.02 -16.41 12.82
CA SER A 377 2.35 -16.65 12.26
C SER A 377 2.35 -16.79 10.75
N ASP A 378 1.32 -17.40 10.17
CA ASP A 378 1.25 -17.64 8.73
C ASP A 378 0.96 -16.35 7.94
N VAL A 379 0.32 -15.36 8.56
CA VAL A 379 0.15 -14.02 7.97
C VAL A 379 1.49 -13.37 7.66
N PHE A 380 2.53 -13.61 8.47
CA PHE A 380 3.88 -13.08 8.20
C PHE A 380 4.59 -13.80 7.05
N ASN A 381 4.10 -14.98 6.63
CA ASN A 381 4.65 -15.75 5.53
C ASN A 381 4.06 -15.36 4.16
N LEU A 382 3.06 -14.46 4.12
CA LEU A 382 2.47 -13.96 2.87
C LEU A 382 3.47 -13.18 1.98
N GLY A 383 4.61 -12.78 2.55
CA GLY A 383 5.65 -12.05 1.84
C GLY A 383 5.44 -10.53 1.87
N PHE A 384 6.53 -9.78 1.99
CA PHE A 384 6.49 -8.32 2.05
C PHE A 384 6.31 -7.73 0.64
N GLY A 385 5.25 -6.94 0.43
CA GLY A 385 4.94 -6.34 -0.88
C GLY A 385 4.41 -7.32 -1.92
N ALA A 386 4.15 -8.58 -1.54
CA ALA A 386 3.57 -9.58 -2.42
C ALA A 386 2.05 -9.43 -2.50
N VAL A 387 1.47 -9.74 -3.66
CA VAL A 387 0.02 -9.75 -3.85
C VAL A 387 -0.52 -11.12 -3.45
N ASP A 388 -1.41 -11.16 -2.48
CA ASP A 388 -2.13 -12.37 -2.07
C ASP A 388 -3.64 -12.09 -2.01
N ALA A 389 -4.44 -12.99 -2.59
CA ALA A 389 -5.89 -12.83 -2.67
C ALA A 389 -6.57 -12.72 -1.29
N ARG A 390 -5.99 -13.34 -0.26
CA ARG A 390 -6.50 -13.30 1.12
C ARG A 390 -6.33 -11.92 1.74
N ALA A 391 -5.33 -11.15 1.32
CA ALA A 391 -5.04 -9.81 1.81
C ALA A 391 -5.68 -8.68 0.96
N LEU A 392 -6.42 -9.01 -0.11
CA LEU A 392 -7.08 -8.00 -0.94
C LEU A 392 -8.13 -7.21 -0.15
N ILE A 393 -8.12 -5.90 -0.28
CA ILE A 393 -9.12 -5.01 0.30
C ILE A 393 -10.04 -4.56 -0.83
N SER A 394 -11.26 -5.10 -0.86
CA SER A 394 -12.27 -4.78 -1.86
C SER A 394 -13.60 -4.45 -1.19
N SER A 395 -14.48 -3.71 -1.84
CA SER A 395 -15.82 -3.37 -1.32
C SER A 395 -16.62 -2.79 -2.47
N SER A 396 -17.93 -3.08 -2.52
CA SER A 396 -18.85 -2.42 -3.45
C SER A 396 -18.93 -0.90 -3.26
N SER A 397 -18.43 -0.39 -2.13
CA SER A 397 -18.39 1.06 -1.83
C SER A 397 -17.12 1.74 -2.36
N PHE A 398 -16.11 0.98 -2.81
CA PHE A 398 -14.89 1.58 -3.33
C PHE A 398 -15.08 2.14 -4.74
N PRO A 399 -14.36 3.23 -5.09
CA PRO A 399 -14.40 3.78 -6.44
C PRO A 399 -13.76 2.80 -7.44
N THR A 400 -14.33 2.71 -8.65
CA THR A 400 -13.76 1.90 -9.75
C THR A 400 -12.56 2.56 -10.42
N SER A 401 -12.32 3.85 -10.18
CA SER A 401 -11.21 4.56 -10.80
C SER A 401 -9.89 4.30 -10.04
N ILE A 402 -8.87 3.85 -10.76
CA ILE A 402 -7.53 3.61 -10.21
C ILE A 402 -6.96 4.88 -9.56
N ALA A 403 -7.25 6.06 -10.12
CA ALA A 403 -6.84 7.33 -9.54
C ALA A 403 -7.46 7.57 -8.16
N SER A 404 -8.75 7.27 -7.98
CA SER A 404 -9.43 7.40 -6.70
C SER A 404 -8.95 6.37 -5.68
N LEU A 405 -8.73 5.11 -6.11
CA LEU A 405 -8.16 4.07 -5.25
C LEU A 405 -6.74 4.44 -4.79
N ALA A 406 -5.93 4.98 -5.71
CA ALA A 406 -4.59 5.48 -5.41
C ALA A 406 -4.59 6.58 -4.35
N LEU A 407 -5.53 7.54 -4.43
CA LEU A 407 -5.66 8.58 -3.43
C LEU A 407 -5.90 7.99 -2.04
N ILE A 408 -6.79 6.99 -1.94
CA ILE A 408 -7.13 6.32 -0.67
C ILE A 408 -5.92 5.54 -0.15
N ALA A 409 -5.30 4.70 -0.99
CA ALA A 409 -4.15 3.87 -0.63
C ALA A 409 -2.95 4.71 -0.16
N ASN A 410 -2.79 5.93 -0.69
CA ASN A 410 -1.69 6.83 -0.34
C ASN A 410 -2.00 7.83 0.79
N LEU A 411 -3.21 7.84 1.39
CA LEU A 411 -3.49 8.69 2.55
C LEU A 411 -2.48 8.52 3.72
N PRO A 412 -1.98 7.32 4.04
CA PRO A 412 -0.94 7.15 5.06
C PRO A 412 0.36 7.92 4.75
N GLN A 413 0.71 8.11 3.46
CA GLN A 413 1.87 8.90 3.05
C GLN A 413 1.74 10.37 3.45
N LEU A 414 0.52 10.90 3.40
CA LEU A 414 0.23 12.26 3.85
C LEU A 414 0.39 12.40 5.37
N LEU A 415 -0.07 11.40 6.14
CA LEU A 415 0.13 11.35 7.59
C LEU A 415 1.62 11.34 7.96
N LEU A 416 2.43 10.51 7.30
CA LEU A 416 3.89 10.49 7.48
C LEU A 416 4.54 11.85 7.17
N SER A 417 4.06 12.54 6.14
CA SER A 417 4.54 13.88 5.78
C SER A 417 4.26 14.90 6.90
N PHE A 418 3.08 14.85 7.52
CA PHE A 418 2.77 15.72 8.68
C PHE A 418 3.62 15.37 9.91
N LEU A 419 3.84 14.08 10.18
CA LEU A 419 4.75 13.65 11.23
C LEU A 419 6.17 14.17 11.01
N TYR A 420 6.66 14.10 9.76
CA TYR A 420 7.94 14.69 9.35
C TYR A 420 8.03 16.15 9.74
N PHE A 421 7.06 16.98 9.35
CA PHE A 421 7.05 18.40 9.71
C PHE A 421 7.03 18.62 11.23
N ALA A 422 6.26 17.81 11.97
CA ALA A 422 6.13 17.94 13.42
C ALA A 422 7.44 17.61 14.15
N TYR A 423 8.02 16.43 13.90
CA TYR A 423 9.25 16.02 14.58
C TYR A 423 10.45 16.83 14.11
N ASN A 424 10.58 17.12 12.79
CA ASN A 424 11.70 17.90 12.26
C ASN A 424 11.74 19.28 12.91
N GLY A 425 10.57 19.90 13.06
CA GLY A 425 10.44 21.16 13.77
C GLY A 425 10.82 21.09 15.26
N LEU A 426 10.52 20.00 15.96
CA LEU A 426 10.93 19.79 17.35
C LEU A 426 12.45 19.66 17.48
N PHE A 427 13.07 18.76 16.70
CA PHE A 427 14.53 18.55 16.74
C PHE A 427 15.29 19.82 16.37
N THR A 428 14.80 20.55 15.38
CA THR A 428 15.38 21.83 14.97
C THR A 428 15.36 22.86 16.11
N ALA A 429 14.25 22.95 16.86
CA ALA A 429 14.14 23.84 18.01
C ALA A 429 15.05 23.41 19.17
N MET A 430 15.13 22.11 19.48
CA MET A 430 16.00 21.59 20.54
C MET A 430 17.47 21.85 20.25
N LEU A 431 17.90 21.59 19.00
CA LEU A 431 19.28 21.83 18.58
C LEU A 431 19.61 23.30 18.43
N GLY A 432 18.66 24.14 18.01
CA GLY A 432 18.81 25.59 18.03
C GLY A 432 19.03 26.12 19.44
N ALA A 433 18.24 25.66 20.42
CA ALA A 433 18.43 26.05 21.82
C ALA A 433 19.77 25.56 22.39
N TYR A 434 20.19 24.33 22.06
CA TYR A 434 21.51 23.83 22.42
C TYR A 434 22.64 24.68 21.81
N GLU A 435 22.49 25.07 20.54
CA GLU A 435 23.43 25.95 19.87
C GLU A 435 23.55 27.30 20.59
N TRP A 436 22.41 27.91 20.94
CA TRP A 436 22.33 29.16 21.70
C TRP A 436 23.04 29.06 23.06
N MET A 437 22.71 28.02 23.84
CA MET A 437 23.29 27.82 25.18
C MET A 437 24.80 27.57 25.14
N SER A 438 25.30 26.91 24.10
CA SER A 438 26.73 26.61 23.99
C SER A 438 27.62 27.86 23.79
N TYR A 439 27.07 28.98 23.30
CA TYR A 439 27.82 30.25 23.22
C TYR A 439 28.18 30.79 24.62
N ALA A 440 27.40 30.47 25.66
CA ALA A 440 27.70 30.85 27.03
C ALA A 440 28.90 30.08 27.64
N HIS A 441 29.18 28.88 27.12
CA HIS A 441 30.20 27.99 27.67
C HIS A 441 31.46 27.91 26.80
N LYS A 442 31.34 28.15 25.49
CA LYS A 442 32.43 28.04 24.53
C LYS A 442 32.37 29.20 23.54
N ARG A 443 33.50 29.92 23.39
CA ARG A 443 33.67 30.90 22.32
C ARG A 443 33.72 30.17 20.98
N LYS A 444 32.77 30.45 20.10
CA LYS A 444 32.67 29.87 18.76
C LYS A 444 32.04 30.89 17.80
N GLY A 445 32.41 30.83 16.53
CA GLY A 445 31.83 31.67 15.49
C GLY A 445 30.33 31.46 15.32
N LEU A 446 29.60 32.54 14.98
CA LEU A 446 28.16 32.48 14.71
C LEU A 446 27.91 31.70 13.42
N ARG A 447 26.96 30.76 13.47
CA ARG A 447 26.42 30.11 12.28
C ARG A 447 25.36 30.98 11.65
N ILE A 448 25.60 31.43 10.42
CA ILE A 448 24.72 32.33 9.69
C ILE A 448 24.35 31.77 8.31
N SER A 449 23.25 32.27 7.74
CA SER A 449 22.82 31.93 6.38
C SER A 449 23.33 32.90 5.32
N ARG A 450 23.71 34.13 5.71
CA ARG A 450 24.33 35.13 4.83
C ARG A 450 25.84 34.91 4.66
N MET A 451 26.47 35.73 3.82
CA MET A 451 27.92 35.69 3.60
C MET A 451 28.64 35.95 4.94
N PRO A 452 29.54 35.06 5.38
CA PRO A 452 30.18 35.17 6.69
C PRO A 452 31.23 36.28 6.70
N SER A 453 31.34 36.96 7.85
CA SER A 453 32.41 37.92 8.14
C SER A 453 33.25 37.44 9.34
N GLY A 454 34.58 37.52 9.20
CA GLY A 454 35.53 37.11 10.24
C GLY A 454 35.39 35.62 10.62
N ALA A 455 35.21 35.35 11.92
CA ALA A 455 35.10 33.98 12.45
C ALA A 455 33.73 33.33 12.25
N GLN A 456 32.78 34.02 11.60
CA GLN A 456 31.45 33.48 11.31
C GLN A 456 31.53 32.27 10.36
N ARG A 457 30.60 31.34 10.51
CA ARG A 457 30.51 30.14 9.66
C ARG A 457 29.23 30.23 8.84
N SER A 458 29.34 30.09 7.53
CA SER A 458 28.17 29.91 6.69
C SER A 458 27.65 28.49 6.86
N THR A 459 26.34 28.34 6.92
CA THR A 459 25.71 27.04 6.64
C THR A 459 24.63 27.22 5.61
N TYR A 460 24.61 26.31 4.64
CA TYR A 460 23.48 26.19 3.72
C TYR A 460 22.19 25.92 4.49
N PHE A 461 21.06 26.28 3.85
CA PHE A 461 19.65 26.38 4.28
C PHE A 461 19.05 25.39 5.31
N LEU A 462 19.79 24.39 5.78
CA LEU A 462 19.39 23.43 6.82
C LEU A 462 19.81 23.91 8.22
N GLN A 463 18.83 24.32 9.04
CA GLN A 463 19.05 24.61 10.46
C GLN A 463 19.51 23.36 11.23
N LEU A 464 19.08 22.18 10.79
CA LEU A 464 19.40 20.91 11.44
C LEU A 464 20.78 20.39 10.99
N PRO A 465 21.73 20.12 11.91
CA PRO A 465 23.03 19.53 11.56
C PRO A 465 22.88 18.18 10.87
N TYR A 466 23.74 17.88 9.87
CA TYR A 466 23.68 16.64 9.08
C TYR A 466 23.71 15.36 9.91
N ARG A 467 24.42 15.35 11.04
CA ARG A 467 24.44 14.21 11.99
C ARG A 467 23.07 13.81 12.54
N PHE A 468 22.10 14.72 12.54
CA PHE A 468 20.71 14.45 12.91
C PHE A 468 19.81 14.44 11.65
N GLY A 469 20.05 15.35 10.72
CA GLY A 469 19.23 15.49 9.51
C GLY A 469 19.30 14.28 8.59
N ILE A 470 20.50 13.74 8.33
CA ILE A 470 20.66 12.59 7.44
C ILE A 470 19.96 11.35 8.01
N PRO A 471 20.20 10.92 9.27
CA PRO A 471 19.47 9.78 9.83
C PRO A 471 17.96 9.97 9.84
N LEU A 472 17.46 11.16 10.18
CA LEU A 472 16.02 11.43 10.20
C LEU A 472 15.40 11.37 8.81
N ILE A 473 16.08 11.87 7.78
CA ILE A 473 15.63 11.77 6.38
C ILE A 473 15.63 10.31 5.93
N ILE A 474 16.67 9.53 6.26
CA ILE A 474 16.74 8.10 5.93
C ILE A 474 15.56 7.38 6.57
N ILE A 475 15.35 7.54 7.89
CA ILE A 475 14.24 6.91 8.61
C ILE A 475 12.89 7.32 7.99
N SER A 476 12.72 8.59 7.67
CA SER A 476 11.50 9.08 7.02
C SER A 476 11.30 8.43 5.65
N GLY A 477 12.34 8.39 4.81
CA GLY A 477 12.29 7.79 3.48
C GLY A 477 12.00 6.30 3.53
N THR A 478 12.65 5.57 4.44
CA THR A 478 12.38 4.15 4.69
C THR A 478 10.94 3.93 5.14
N MET A 479 10.40 4.77 6.03
CA MET A 479 8.99 4.67 6.45
C MET A 479 8.02 4.89 5.29
N HIS A 480 8.25 5.91 4.45
CA HIS A 480 7.44 6.13 3.26
C HIS A 480 7.49 4.93 2.30
N TRP A 481 8.67 4.35 2.08
CA TRP A 481 8.84 3.15 1.26
C TRP A 481 8.12 1.95 1.87
N LEU A 482 8.29 1.66 3.16
CA LEU A 482 7.63 0.54 3.83
C LEU A 482 6.10 0.63 3.73
N VAL A 483 5.53 1.83 3.92
CA VAL A 483 4.10 2.06 3.77
C VAL A 483 3.63 1.80 2.34
N SER A 484 4.43 2.16 1.34
CA SER A 484 4.11 1.89 -0.07
C SER A 484 4.05 0.40 -0.43
N GLN A 485 4.69 -0.45 0.38
CA GLN A 485 4.66 -1.91 0.23
C GLN A 485 3.60 -2.57 1.14
N SER A 486 2.97 -1.80 2.03
CA SER A 486 1.98 -2.31 2.99
C SER A 486 0.55 -2.17 2.47
N ILE A 487 0.23 -1.04 1.84
CA ILE A 487 -1.08 -0.77 1.22
C ILE A 487 -0.81 -0.13 -0.14
N PHE A 488 -1.17 -0.86 -1.20
CA PHE A 488 -0.99 -0.41 -2.57
C PHE A 488 -2.15 -0.91 -3.44
N VAL A 489 -2.38 -0.22 -4.55
CA VAL A 489 -3.41 -0.59 -5.52
C VAL A 489 -2.87 -1.71 -6.40
N VAL A 490 -3.67 -2.74 -6.62
CA VAL A 490 -3.40 -3.82 -7.55
C VAL A 490 -4.47 -3.79 -8.64
N ALA A 491 -4.04 -3.94 -9.89
CA ALA A 491 -4.94 -4.11 -11.03
C ALA A 491 -4.85 -5.54 -11.54
N PHE A 492 -5.97 -6.10 -11.97
CA PHE A 492 -6.03 -7.43 -12.57
C PHE A 492 -6.59 -7.31 -14.00
N ASP A 493 -5.97 -8.03 -14.93
CA ASP A 493 -6.54 -8.30 -16.25
C ASP A 493 -7.13 -9.71 -16.19
N VAL A 494 -8.45 -9.82 -16.30
CA VAL A 494 -9.13 -11.12 -16.23
C VAL A 494 -9.27 -11.69 -17.64
N TYR A 495 -8.87 -12.94 -17.80
CA TYR A 495 -9.06 -13.71 -19.02
C TYR A 495 -10.07 -14.82 -18.74
N ASP A 496 -10.90 -15.12 -19.72
CA ASP A 496 -11.82 -16.26 -19.65
C ASP A 496 -11.08 -17.60 -19.86
N GLU A 497 -11.84 -18.69 -19.80
CA GLU A 497 -11.36 -20.04 -20.04
C GLU A 497 -10.80 -20.26 -21.46
N LEU A 498 -11.13 -19.40 -22.43
CA LEU A 498 -10.59 -19.43 -23.80
C LEU A 498 -9.28 -18.64 -23.90
N GLY A 499 -8.93 -17.85 -22.88
CA GLY A 499 -7.80 -16.93 -22.89
C GLY A 499 -8.11 -15.57 -23.53
N GLU A 500 -9.38 -15.24 -23.72
CA GLU A 500 -9.80 -13.93 -24.20
C GLU A 500 -9.94 -12.95 -23.03
N LEU A 501 -9.52 -11.71 -23.25
CA LEU A 501 -9.56 -10.67 -22.21
C LEU A 501 -11.02 -10.28 -21.94
N GLN A 502 -11.51 -10.55 -20.73
CA GLN A 502 -12.80 -10.05 -20.28
C GLN A 502 -12.68 -8.55 -19.98
N THR A 503 -13.41 -7.71 -20.72
CA THR A 503 -13.57 -6.29 -20.40
C THR A 503 -14.53 -6.11 -19.22
N ALA A 504 -14.20 -6.69 -18.06
CA ALA A 504 -14.92 -6.47 -16.82
C ALA A 504 -14.19 -5.39 -16.00
N GLN A 505 -14.91 -4.34 -15.58
CA GLN A 505 -14.40 -3.35 -14.64
C GLN A 505 -14.23 -4.01 -13.27
N ILE A 506 -12.99 -4.34 -12.91
CA ILE A 506 -12.66 -4.79 -11.56
C ILE A 506 -12.58 -3.52 -10.69
N GLY A 507 -13.53 -3.41 -9.75
CA GLY A 507 -13.68 -2.32 -8.79
C GLY A 507 -13.01 -2.60 -7.45
#